data_AF-A7HFM1-F1
#
_entry.id   AF-A7HFM1-F1
#
_cell.length_a   1.000
_cell.length_b   1.000
_cell.length_c   1.000
_cell.angle_alpha   90.00
_cell.angle_beta   90.00
_cell.angle_gamma   90.00
#
_symmetry.space_group_name_H-M   'P 1'
#
loop_
_entity.id
_entity.type
_entity.pdbx_description
1 polymer ?
#
loop_
_entity_poly.entity_id
_entity_poly.type
_entity_poly.pdbx_seq_one_letter_code
_entity_poly.pdbx_strand_id
1 'polypeptide(L)'
;MTWWHDLKPHPLLKYVPRHTPEELDELEKRVRAAGRVRDPIRLVVSSRTGEREIVDGLGRWEVGKRADIEPAFEDLGPEEDIDVAAVILDYATRRYVSGAQKVQMYLDLHERSEQWQREREQTQARANAARSEKAKAQGRTEGGHFGAKSAGAVSVETRPGYRERDRIAAATGTSAATVSRVLASRRGAVKQTPSWKRLHDLLNTATKSLGAASALATQLNASDMAKEIDKVKDQAHLVSAKVAVEPDGKRTVEPLPGEGPCHP
;
A
#
# COMPACT_ATOMS: atom_id res chain seq x y z
N MET A 1 -20.63 12.42 -27.41
CA MET A 1 -19.44 12.10 -26.58
C MET A 1 -19.26 10.60 -26.57
N THR A 2 -18.04 10.13 -26.75
CA THR A 2 -17.66 8.71 -26.75
C THR A 2 -17.77 8.17 -25.32
N TRP A 3 -18.62 7.16 -25.11
CA TRP A 3 -18.94 6.58 -23.79
C TRP A 3 -17.71 6.20 -22.95
N TRP A 4 -16.61 5.84 -23.61
CA TRP A 4 -15.39 5.39 -22.97
C TRP A 4 -14.54 6.52 -22.38
N HIS A 5 -14.78 7.79 -22.74
CA HIS A 5 -14.07 8.94 -22.15
C HIS A 5 -14.48 9.20 -20.69
N ASP A 6 -15.66 8.69 -20.31
CA ASP A 6 -16.30 8.90 -19.03
C ASP A 6 -16.14 7.70 -18.08
N LEU A 7 -15.42 6.66 -18.51
CA LEU A 7 -15.08 5.51 -17.68
C LEU A 7 -14.30 5.95 -16.43
N LYS A 8 -14.64 5.32 -15.30
CA LYS A 8 -14.02 5.60 -14.01
C LYS A 8 -13.04 4.49 -13.64
N PRO A 9 -11.90 4.81 -13.00
CA PRO A 9 -11.02 3.79 -12.45
C PRO A 9 -11.67 3.13 -11.23
N HIS A 10 -11.53 1.81 -11.14
CA HIS A 10 -11.96 1.05 -9.97
C HIS A 10 -11.21 1.52 -8.71
N PRO A 11 -11.87 1.60 -7.52
CA PRO A 11 -11.25 2.13 -6.29
C PRO A 11 -9.96 1.43 -5.86
N LEU A 12 -9.79 0.15 -6.19
CA LEU A 12 -8.58 -0.62 -5.86
C LEU A 12 -7.35 -0.23 -6.70
N LEU A 13 -7.53 0.45 -7.84
CA LEU A 13 -6.40 0.90 -8.66
C LEU A 13 -5.52 1.95 -7.97
N LYS A 14 -5.99 2.59 -6.90
CA LYS A 14 -5.18 3.53 -6.11
C LYS A 14 -3.96 2.89 -5.44
N TYR A 15 -3.95 1.56 -5.29
CA TYR A 15 -2.81 0.80 -4.77
C TYR A 15 -1.79 0.45 -5.85
N VAL A 16 -2.11 0.68 -7.12
CA VAL A 16 -1.20 0.43 -8.23
C VAL A 16 -0.41 1.71 -8.50
N PRO A 17 0.92 1.64 -8.66
CA PRO A 17 1.72 2.76 -9.12
C PRO A 17 1.17 3.33 -10.44
N ARG A 18 0.94 4.64 -10.48
CA ARG A 18 0.56 5.34 -11.71
C ARG A 18 1.78 5.53 -12.61
N HIS A 19 1.53 5.65 -13.91
CA HIS A 19 2.58 6.06 -14.83
C HIS A 19 2.99 7.50 -14.51
N THR A 20 4.27 7.80 -14.62
CA THR A 20 4.73 9.18 -14.57
C THR A 20 4.26 9.92 -15.83
N PRO A 21 4.23 11.27 -15.83
CA PRO A 21 3.93 12.05 -17.03
C PRO A 21 4.81 11.66 -18.22
N GLU A 22 6.11 11.44 -17.99
CA GLU A 22 7.07 11.07 -19.02
C GLU A 22 6.76 9.68 -19.61
N GLU A 23 6.41 8.71 -18.76
CA GLU A 23 5.99 7.37 -19.21
C GLU A 23 4.71 7.41 -20.04
N LEU A 24 3.75 8.28 -19.67
CA LEU A 24 2.52 8.48 -20.45
C LEU A 24 2.80 9.13 -21.80
N ASP A 25 3.70 10.10 -21.86
CA ASP A 25 4.06 10.78 -23.11
C ASP A 25 4.79 9.83 -24.06
N GLU A 26 5.69 8.98 -23.55
CA GLU A 26 6.30 7.92 -24.33
C GLU A 26 5.28 6.90 -24.84
N LEU A 27 4.36 6.48 -23.98
CA LEU A 27 3.30 5.54 -24.35
C LEU A 27 2.38 6.15 -25.42
N GLU A 28 2.07 7.44 -25.33
CA GLU A 28 1.29 8.18 -26.32
C GLU A 28 1.98 8.22 -27.69
N LYS A 29 3.28 8.52 -27.72
CA LYS A 29 4.07 8.45 -28.97
C LYS A 29 3.97 7.08 -29.62
N ARG A 30 4.06 6.00 -28.84
CA ARG A 30 3.95 4.62 -29.34
C ARG A 30 2.55 4.32 -29.86
N VAL A 31 1.50 4.75 -29.14
CA VAL A 31 0.10 4.54 -29.55
C VAL A 31 -0.22 5.30 -30.84
N ARG A 32 0.22 6.57 -30.96
CA ARG A 32 0.05 7.35 -32.20
C ARG A 32 0.81 6.74 -33.38
N ALA A 33 2.06 6.29 -33.17
CA ALA A 33 2.84 5.64 -34.21
C ALA A 33 2.23 4.32 -34.67
N ALA A 34 1.63 3.54 -33.75
CA ALA A 34 0.96 2.28 -34.07
C ALA A 34 -0.46 2.47 -34.63
N GLY A 35 -1.07 3.65 -34.45
CA GLY A 35 -2.47 3.93 -34.79
C GLY A 35 -3.47 3.15 -33.94
N ARG A 36 -3.05 2.48 -32.85
CA ARG A 36 -3.91 1.68 -31.99
C ARG A 36 -3.33 1.49 -30.60
N VAL A 37 -4.20 1.29 -29.61
CA VAL A 37 -3.82 0.74 -28.31
C VAL A 37 -3.70 -0.78 -28.43
N ARG A 38 -2.53 -1.33 -28.08
CA ARG A 38 -2.19 -2.73 -28.35
C ARG A 38 -2.98 -3.74 -27.50
N ASP A 39 -2.97 -3.54 -26.19
CA ASP A 39 -3.57 -4.47 -25.23
C ASP A 39 -4.91 -3.92 -24.73
N PRO A 40 -5.93 -4.77 -24.55
CA PRO A 40 -7.24 -4.33 -24.12
C PRO A 40 -7.22 -3.71 -22.71
N ILE A 41 -8.20 -2.85 -22.45
CA ILE A 41 -8.51 -2.33 -21.11
C ILE A 41 -9.56 -3.26 -20.51
N ARG A 42 -9.29 -3.77 -19.31
CA ARG A 42 -10.22 -4.66 -18.62
C ARG A 42 -11.18 -3.86 -17.76
N LEU A 43 -12.46 -4.18 -17.91
CA LEU A 43 -13.56 -3.54 -17.22
C LEU A 43 -14.29 -4.54 -16.34
N VAL A 44 -14.85 -4.05 -15.24
CA VAL A 44 -15.85 -4.77 -14.45
C VAL A 44 -17.09 -3.92 -14.33
N VAL A 45 -18.25 -4.54 -14.16
CA VAL A 45 -19.47 -3.83 -13.78
C VAL A 45 -19.51 -3.71 -12.27
N SER A 46 -19.39 -2.48 -11.76
CA SER A 46 -19.38 -2.23 -10.32
C SER A 46 -20.70 -2.65 -9.69
N SER A 47 -20.62 -3.47 -8.65
CA SER A 47 -21.77 -3.87 -7.83
C SER A 47 -22.47 -2.67 -7.17
N ARG A 48 -21.71 -1.58 -6.97
CA ARG A 48 -22.11 -0.41 -6.18
C ARG A 48 -22.80 0.68 -7.00
N THR A 49 -22.34 0.89 -8.23
CA THR A 49 -22.83 1.96 -9.11
C THR A 49 -23.60 1.42 -10.32
N GLY A 50 -23.41 0.14 -10.66
CA GLY A 50 -23.89 -0.44 -11.92
C GLY A 50 -23.13 0.05 -13.16
N GLU A 51 -22.11 0.90 -12.99
CA GLU A 51 -21.29 1.44 -14.08
C GLU A 51 -20.09 0.53 -14.38
N ARG A 52 -19.55 0.64 -15.59
CA ARG A 52 -18.29 -0.01 -15.96
C ARG A 52 -17.11 0.75 -15.36
N GLU A 53 -16.26 0.04 -14.64
CA GLU A 53 -15.05 0.57 -14.02
C GLU A 53 -13.80 -0.13 -14.55
N ILE A 54 -12.72 0.63 -14.72
CA ILE A 54 -11.43 0.14 -15.21
C ILE A 54 -10.71 -0.60 -14.08
N VAL A 55 -10.35 -1.86 -14.29
CA VAL A 55 -9.54 -2.65 -13.35
C VAL A 55 -8.14 -2.94 -13.87
N ASP A 56 -7.94 -2.84 -15.19
CA ASP A 56 -6.62 -2.86 -15.81
C ASP A 56 -6.60 -1.91 -17.03
N GLY A 57 -5.44 -1.32 -17.31
CA GLY A 57 -5.19 -0.56 -18.52
C GLY A 57 -5.32 0.94 -18.31
N LEU A 58 -5.30 1.43 -17.07
CA LEU A 58 -5.50 2.86 -16.78
C LEU A 58 -4.60 3.79 -17.60
N GLY A 59 -3.30 3.51 -17.70
CA GLY A 59 -2.40 4.32 -18.54
C GLY A 59 -2.71 4.22 -20.04
N ARG A 60 -3.11 3.03 -20.51
CA ARG A 60 -3.53 2.84 -21.91
C ARG A 60 -4.83 3.59 -22.22
N TRP A 61 -5.75 3.62 -21.26
CA TRP A 61 -6.98 4.41 -21.32
C TRP A 61 -6.69 5.91 -21.37
N GLU A 62 -5.85 6.41 -20.46
CA GLU A 62 -5.45 7.82 -20.42
C GLU A 62 -4.79 8.25 -21.73
N VAL A 63 -3.90 7.42 -22.26
CA VAL A 63 -3.23 7.67 -23.55
C VAL A 63 -4.20 7.58 -24.73
N GLY A 64 -5.07 6.57 -24.77
CA GLY A 64 -6.11 6.47 -25.81
C GLY A 64 -6.98 7.72 -25.85
N LYS A 65 -7.34 8.25 -24.67
CA LYS A 65 -8.08 9.52 -24.52
C LYS A 65 -7.31 10.72 -25.06
N ARG A 66 -6.01 10.84 -24.76
CA ARG A 66 -5.14 11.94 -25.26
C ARG A 66 -4.91 11.87 -26.76
N ALA A 67 -4.79 10.66 -27.30
CA ALA A 67 -4.56 10.41 -28.71
C ALA A 67 -5.84 10.41 -29.56
N ASP A 68 -7.01 10.44 -28.92
CA ASP A 68 -8.32 10.24 -29.55
C ASP A 68 -8.39 8.91 -30.34
N ILE A 69 -7.80 7.86 -29.76
CA ILE A 69 -7.77 6.50 -30.30
C ILE A 69 -8.52 5.60 -29.33
N GLU A 70 -9.67 5.06 -29.77
CA GLU A 70 -10.48 4.15 -28.97
C GLU A 70 -9.73 2.85 -28.69
N PRO A 71 -9.51 2.49 -27.42
CA PRO A 71 -8.90 1.22 -27.05
C PRO A 71 -9.86 0.04 -27.27
N ALA A 72 -9.32 -1.17 -27.36
CA ALA A 72 -10.13 -2.38 -27.18
C ALA A 72 -10.49 -2.53 -25.70
N PHE A 73 -11.70 -3.03 -25.42
CA PHE A 73 -12.18 -3.31 -24.07
C PHE A 73 -12.50 -4.78 -23.88
N GLU A 74 -12.14 -5.32 -22.72
CA GLU A 74 -12.47 -6.67 -22.27
C GLU A 74 -13.39 -6.54 -21.05
N ASP A 75 -14.66 -6.92 -21.20
CA ASP A 75 -15.63 -6.93 -20.10
C ASP A 75 -15.50 -8.26 -19.35
N LEU A 76 -15.08 -8.18 -18.09
CA LEU A 76 -14.88 -9.36 -17.26
C LEU A 76 -16.20 -9.79 -16.59
N GLY A 77 -17.25 -8.96 -16.65
CA GLY A 77 -18.55 -9.22 -16.04
C GLY A 77 -18.76 -8.47 -14.71
N PRO A 78 -19.73 -8.94 -13.90
CA PRO A 78 -20.04 -8.35 -12.60
C PRO A 78 -18.87 -8.45 -11.61
N GLU A 79 -18.61 -7.37 -10.88
CA GLU A 79 -17.57 -7.31 -9.84
C GLU A 79 -17.69 -8.44 -8.80
N GLU A 80 -18.92 -8.92 -8.55
CA GLU A 80 -19.20 -9.96 -7.54
C GLU A 80 -18.68 -11.34 -7.92
N ASP A 81 -18.55 -11.60 -9.22
CA ASP A 81 -18.18 -12.88 -9.81
C ASP A 81 -16.65 -12.98 -10.07
N ILE A 82 -15.91 -11.91 -9.80
CA ILE A 82 -14.51 -11.75 -10.18
C ILE A 82 -13.68 -11.38 -8.96
N ASP A 83 -12.51 -12.00 -8.81
CA ASP A 83 -11.50 -11.52 -7.88
C ASP A 83 -10.74 -10.32 -8.48
N VAL A 84 -11.30 -9.12 -8.31
CA VAL A 84 -10.73 -7.87 -8.82
C VAL A 84 -9.31 -7.63 -8.30
N ALA A 85 -9.01 -8.04 -7.06
CA ALA A 85 -7.68 -7.91 -6.49
C ALA A 85 -6.68 -8.80 -7.22
N ALA A 86 -7.06 -10.05 -7.52
CA ALA A 86 -6.22 -10.96 -8.32
C ALA A 86 -5.99 -10.43 -9.74
N VAL A 87 -7.01 -9.86 -10.39
CA VAL A 87 -6.86 -9.25 -11.72
C VAL A 87 -5.88 -8.07 -11.70
N ILE A 88 -5.98 -7.19 -10.70
CA ILE A 88 -5.07 -6.05 -10.52
C ILE A 88 -3.64 -6.54 -10.24
N LEU A 89 -3.48 -7.59 -9.43
CA LEU A 89 -2.18 -8.16 -9.10
C LEU A 89 -1.52 -8.82 -10.31
N ASP A 90 -2.25 -9.63 -11.08
CA ASP A 90 -1.74 -10.24 -12.32
C ASP A 90 -1.15 -9.15 -13.23
N TYR A 91 -1.86 -8.03 -13.40
CA TYR A 91 -1.35 -6.95 -14.22
C TYR A 91 -0.17 -6.19 -13.60
N ALA A 92 -0.21 -5.91 -12.30
CA ALA A 92 0.88 -5.26 -11.60
C ALA A 92 2.20 -6.02 -11.73
N THR A 93 2.13 -7.36 -11.87
CA THR A 93 3.32 -8.18 -12.07
C THR A 93 3.98 -7.97 -13.44
N ARG A 94 3.24 -7.52 -14.46
CA ARG A 94 3.71 -7.29 -15.84
C ARG A 94 4.40 -5.94 -16.05
N ARG A 95 4.23 -5.02 -15.10
CA ARG A 95 4.91 -3.70 -15.12
C ARG A 95 6.35 -3.80 -14.60
N TYR A 96 7.13 -2.74 -14.81
CA TYR A 96 8.44 -2.49 -14.18
C TYR A 96 8.34 -2.24 -12.65
N VAL A 97 7.39 -2.88 -11.98
CA VAL A 97 7.17 -2.77 -10.55
C VAL A 97 8.23 -3.62 -9.86
N SER A 98 8.97 -3.02 -8.93
CA SER A 98 9.98 -3.73 -8.15
C SER A 98 9.35 -4.84 -7.31
N GLY A 99 10.11 -5.90 -7.00
CA GLY A 99 9.61 -6.98 -6.16
C GLY A 99 9.07 -6.50 -4.80
N ALA A 100 9.68 -5.47 -4.21
CA ALA A 100 9.20 -4.87 -2.96
C ALA A 100 7.83 -4.20 -3.13
N GLN A 101 7.63 -3.46 -4.23
CA GLN A 101 6.33 -2.84 -4.54
C GLN A 101 5.27 -3.91 -4.83
N LYS A 102 5.59 -5.00 -5.53
CA LYS A 102 4.64 -6.11 -5.76
C LYS A 102 4.14 -6.71 -4.44
N VAL A 103 5.05 -6.92 -3.49
CA VAL A 103 4.69 -7.41 -2.15
C VAL A 103 3.84 -6.40 -1.39
N GLN A 104 4.18 -5.11 -1.42
CA GLN A 104 3.40 -4.08 -0.75
C GLN A 104 1.98 -3.98 -1.34
N MET A 105 1.86 -4.00 -2.67
CA MET A 105 0.57 -4.02 -3.37
C MET A 105 -0.24 -5.24 -3.01
N TYR A 106 0.38 -6.43 -2.99
CA TYR A 106 -0.26 -7.66 -2.56
C TYR A 106 -0.82 -7.53 -1.14
N LEU A 107 -0.03 -7.03 -0.19
CA LEU A 107 -0.48 -6.85 1.18
C LEU A 107 -1.63 -5.84 1.26
N ASP A 108 -1.51 -4.67 0.60
CA ASP A 108 -2.56 -3.64 0.60
C ASP A 108 -3.87 -4.11 -0.05
N LEU A 109 -3.77 -4.86 -1.16
CA LEU A 109 -4.93 -5.39 -1.89
C LEU A 109 -5.53 -6.61 -1.18
N HIS A 110 -4.72 -7.50 -0.62
CA HIS A 110 -5.17 -8.71 0.07
C HIS A 110 -5.78 -8.37 1.44
N GLU A 111 -5.16 -7.48 2.23
CA GLU A 111 -5.73 -7.04 3.52
C GLU A 111 -7.10 -6.37 3.31
N ARG A 112 -7.27 -5.64 2.21
CA ARG A 112 -8.54 -4.97 1.89
C ARG A 112 -9.53 -5.85 1.15
N SER A 113 -9.06 -6.83 0.38
CA SER A 113 -9.91 -7.88 -0.19
C SER A 113 -10.47 -8.77 0.91
N GLU A 114 -9.68 -9.12 1.92
CA GLU A 114 -10.19 -9.83 3.11
C GLU A 114 -11.18 -8.97 3.91
N GLN A 115 -10.91 -7.67 4.12
CA GLN A 115 -11.87 -6.78 4.77
C GLN A 115 -13.17 -6.69 3.96
N TRP A 116 -13.07 -6.56 2.64
CA TRP A 116 -14.20 -6.56 1.73
C TRP A 116 -14.95 -7.90 1.74
N GLN A 117 -14.26 -9.04 1.76
CA GLN A 117 -14.84 -10.37 1.87
C GLN A 117 -15.55 -10.56 3.23
N ARG A 118 -14.96 -10.09 4.33
CA ARG A 118 -15.60 -10.11 5.66
C ARG A 118 -16.84 -9.21 5.70
N GLU A 119 -16.77 -8.02 5.09
CA GLU A 119 -17.92 -7.12 4.95
C GLU A 119 -19.03 -7.75 4.08
N ARG A 120 -18.66 -8.49 3.02
CA ARG A 120 -19.58 -9.29 2.20
C ARG A 120 -20.24 -10.41 3.01
N GLU A 121 -19.46 -11.21 3.72
CA GLU A 121 -19.97 -12.30 4.56
C GLU A 121 -20.94 -11.76 5.62
N GLN A 122 -20.60 -10.63 6.25
CA GLN A 122 -21.48 -9.97 7.20
C GLN A 122 -22.77 -9.47 6.55
N THR A 123 -22.69 -8.88 5.35
CA THR A 123 -23.86 -8.39 4.61
C THR A 123 -24.76 -9.54 4.18
N GLN A 124 -24.18 -10.64 3.70
CA GLN A 124 -24.91 -11.84 3.32
C GLN A 124 -25.51 -12.55 4.53
N ALA A 125 -24.79 -12.62 5.66
CA ALA A 125 -25.32 -13.14 6.92
C ALA A 125 -26.50 -12.31 7.42
N ARG A 126 -26.43 -10.97 7.35
CA ARG A 126 -27.55 -10.08 7.67
C ARG A 126 -28.75 -10.29 6.74
N ALA A 127 -28.51 -10.42 5.43
CA ALA A 127 -29.56 -10.70 4.46
C ALA A 127 -30.22 -12.07 4.71
N ASN A 128 -29.43 -13.11 5.01
CA ASN A 128 -29.92 -14.44 5.36
C ASN A 128 -30.66 -14.45 6.68
N ALA A 129 -30.21 -13.69 7.69
CA ALA A 129 -30.93 -13.51 8.95
C ALA A 129 -32.28 -12.82 8.71
N ALA A 130 -32.32 -11.76 7.91
CA ALA A 130 -33.59 -11.10 7.54
C ALA A 130 -34.52 -12.02 6.75
N ARG A 131 -34.00 -12.88 5.86
CA ARG A 131 -34.78 -13.92 5.18
C ARG A 131 -35.30 -14.98 6.15
N SER A 132 -34.48 -15.39 7.13
CA SER A 132 -34.85 -16.35 8.18
C SER A 132 -35.95 -15.80 9.10
N GLU A 133 -35.86 -14.54 9.52
CA GLU A 133 -36.91 -13.87 10.30
C GLU A 133 -38.22 -13.74 9.50
N LYS A 134 -38.14 -13.38 8.21
CA LYS A 134 -39.32 -13.39 7.33
C LYS A 134 -39.90 -14.79 7.11
N ALA A 135 -39.07 -15.83 7.08
CA ALA A 135 -39.50 -17.22 6.98
C ALA A 135 -40.14 -17.74 8.28
N LYS A 136 -39.70 -17.25 9.45
CA LYS A 136 -40.36 -17.53 10.75
C LYS A 136 -41.75 -16.90 10.85
N ALA A 137 -41.99 -15.79 10.13
CA ALA A 137 -43.28 -15.12 10.06
C ALA A 137 -44.29 -15.80 9.09
N GLN A 138 -43.85 -16.78 8.29
CA GLN A 138 -44.75 -17.63 7.50
C GLN A 138 -45.19 -18.82 8.34
N GLY A 139 -46.50 -18.98 8.54
CA GLY A 139 -47.08 -20.07 9.32
C GLY A 139 -46.67 -21.44 8.77
N ARG A 140 -46.22 -22.33 9.66
CA ARG A 140 -45.93 -23.74 9.35
C ARG A 140 -47.23 -24.55 9.27
N THR A 141 -47.31 -25.49 8.34
CA THR A 141 -48.34 -26.54 8.33
C THR A 141 -47.98 -27.70 9.28
N GLU A 142 -48.95 -28.55 9.61
CA GLU A 142 -48.96 -29.56 10.70
C GLU A 142 -47.79 -30.57 10.78
N GLY A 143 -46.93 -30.70 9.76
CA GLY A 143 -45.88 -31.75 9.68
C GLY A 143 -44.44 -31.33 10.02
N GLY A 144 -44.24 -30.24 10.75
CA GLY A 144 -42.96 -29.49 10.82
C GLY A 144 -41.70 -30.23 11.32
N HIS A 145 -40.90 -30.80 10.41
CA HIS A 145 -39.56 -31.33 10.73
C HIS A 145 -38.44 -30.84 9.78
N PHE A 146 -37.28 -30.51 10.37
CA PHE A 146 -35.99 -30.30 9.68
C PHE A 146 -34.95 -31.29 10.25
N GLY A 147 -34.15 -31.91 9.37
CA GLY A 147 -33.13 -32.91 9.72
C GLY A 147 -31.81 -32.34 10.27
N ALA A 148 -31.11 -33.14 11.09
CA ALA A 148 -29.87 -32.78 11.76
C ALA A 148 -28.64 -32.80 10.83
N LYS A 149 -27.73 -31.83 10.99
CA LYS A 149 -26.40 -31.81 10.34
C LYS A 149 -25.30 -32.19 11.33
N SER A 150 -24.47 -33.14 10.94
CA SER A 150 -23.28 -33.59 11.65
C SER A 150 -22.14 -32.57 11.50
N ALA A 151 -21.52 -32.18 12.61
CA ALA A 151 -20.32 -31.34 12.64
C ALA A 151 -19.07 -32.20 12.35
N GLY A 152 -18.26 -31.80 11.36
CA GLY A 152 -16.99 -32.41 11.00
C GLY A 152 -15.81 -31.48 11.34
N ALA A 153 -14.72 -32.08 11.82
CA ALA A 153 -13.59 -31.47 12.52
C ALA A 153 -12.71 -30.51 11.69
N VAL A 154 -12.16 -29.49 12.38
CA VAL A 154 -11.10 -28.61 11.87
C VAL A 154 -9.73 -29.22 12.22
N SER A 155 -8.80 -29.27 11.25
CA SER A 155 -7.48 -29.89 11.42
C SER A 155 -6.48 -28.99 12.15
N VAL A 156 -5.53 -29.64 12.84
CA VAL A 156 -4.46 -29.07 13.67
C VAL A 156 -3.47 -28.22 12.86
N GLU A 157 -3.31 -26.98 13.30
CA GLU A 157 -2.44 -25.95 12.72
C GLU A 157 -0.99 -26.09 13.26
N THR A 158 -0.01 -26.17 12.35
CA THR A 158 1.43 -26.22 12.68
C THR A 158 2.13 -24.95 12.19
N ARG A 159 2.63 -24.14 13.14
CA ARG A 159 3.50 -22.93 13.04
C ARG A 159 3.19 -21.90 11.92
N PRO A 160 2.61 -20.72 12.24
CA PRO A 160 2.08 -19.77 11.24
C PRO A 160 3.11 -18.99 10.37
N GLY A 161 4.28 -18.62 10.90
CA GLY A 161 5.08 -17.53 10.31
C GLY A 161 5.85 -17.83 9.01
N TYR A 162 6.21 -19.08 8.74
CA TYR A 162 6.98 -19.45 7.53
C TYR A 162 6.07 -19.68 6.31
N ARG A 163 4.84 -20.16 6.53
CA ARG A 163 3.87 -20.43 5.45
C ARG A 163 3.35 -19.15 4.81
N GLU A 164 3.10 -18.11 5.60
CA GLU A 164 2.56 -16.85 5.10
C GLU A 164 3.55 -16.14 4.16
N ARG A 165 4.82 -16.03 4.57
CA ARG A 165 5.88 -15.45 3.74
C ARG A 165 6.05 -16.20 2.41
N ASP A 166 6.06 -17.53 2.45
CA ASP A 166 6.28 -18.34 1.26
C ASP A 166 5.05 -18.32 0.33
N ARG A 167 3.83 -18.21 0.89
CA ARG A 167 2.60 -17.94 0.13
C ARG A 167 2.64 -16.58 -0.58
N ILE A 168 3.02 -15.51 0.13
CA ILE A 168 3.14 -14.17 -0.46
C ILE A 168 4.22 -14.17 -1.55
N ALA A 169 5.35 -14.82 -1.31
CA ALA A 169 6.43 -14.97 -2.28
C ALA A 169 5.94 -15.66 -3.57
N ALA A 170 5.21 -16.78 -3.44
CA ALA A 170 4.60 -17.48 -4.56
C ALA A 170 3.57 -16.62 -5.30
N ALA A 171 2.64 -15.98 -4.58
CA ALA A 171 1.58 -15.17 -5.16
C ALA A 171 2.09 -13.92 -5.90
N THR A 172 3.22 -13.35 -5.45
CA THR A 172 3.82 -12.15 -6.05
C THR A 172 4.93 -12.45 -7.06
N GLY A 173 5.36 -13.71 -7.17
CA GLY A 173 6.52 -14.11 -7.95
C GLY A 173 7.83 -13.48 -7.45
N THR A 174 7.95 -13.23 -6.14
CA THR A 174 9.13 -12.60 -5.54
C THR A 174 9.86 -13.52 -4.58
N SER A 175 11.12 -13.20 -4.24
CA SER A 175 11.88 -14.00 -3.28
C SER A 175 11.35 -13.84 -1.85
N ALA A 176 11.32 -14.93 -1.09
CA ALA A 176 10.96 -14.92 0.32
C ALA A 176 11.78 -13.92 1.15
N ALA A 177 13.05 -13.68 0.80
CA ALA A 177 13.89 -12.65 1.42
C ALA A 177 13.38 -11.22 1.18
N THR A 178 12.83 -10.94 -0.01
CA THR A 178 12.20 -9.65 -0.33
C THR A 178 10.92 -9.47 0.47
N VAL A 179 10.10 -10.52 0.56
CA VAL A 179 8.90 -10.53 1.41
C VAL A 179 9.26 -10.26 2.87
N SER A 180 10.27 -10.95 3.42
CA SER A 180 10.74 -10.71 4.79
C SER A 180 11.18 -9.26 5.03
N ARG A 181 11.88 -8.63 4.08
CA ARG A 181 12.29 -7.23 4.20
C ARG A 181 11.10 -6.29 4.22
N VAL A 182 10.12 -6.48 3.33
CA VAL A 182 8.91 -5.64 3.28
C VAL A 182 8.06 -5.83 4.54
N LEU A 183 7.85 -7.06 4.99
CA LEU A 183 7.16 -7.35 6.25
C LEU A 183 7.89 -6.74 7.45
N ALA A 184 9.22 -6.83 7.50
CA ALA A 184 10.02 -6.20 8.55
C ALA A 184 9.92 -4.66 8.51
N SER A 185 9.94 -4.04 7.32
CA SER A 185 9.72 -2.60 7.16
C SER A 185 8.33 -2.16 7.61
N ARG A 186 7.27 -2.92 7.27
CA ARG A 186 5.90 -2.68 7.77
C ARG A 186 5.80 -2.80 9.29
N ARG A 187 6.40 -3.84 9.88
CA ARG A 187 6.45 -4.02 11.35
C ARG A 187 7.30 -2.94 12.03
N GLY A 188 8.39 -2.51 11.38
CA GLY A 188 9.29 -1.45 11.83
C GLY A 188 8.77 -0.02 11.65
N ALA A 189 7.60 0.16 11.01
CA ALA A 189 6.88 1.44 11.02
C ALA A 189 6.29 1.77 12.40
N VAL A 190 6.40 0.86 13.39
CA VAL A 190 6.37 1.22 14.81
C VAL A 190 7.64 2.02 15.12
N LYS A 191 7.55 3.35 14.98
CA LYS A 191 8.48 4.40 15.45
C LYS A 191 9.84 3.88 15.93
N GLN A 192 10.74 3.49 15.02
CA GLN A 192 12.15 3.59 15.36
C GLN A 192 12.51 5.07 15.33
N THR A 193 12.41 5.74 16.48
CA THR A 193 13.19 6.95 16.70
C THR A 193 14.64 6.59 16.35
N PRO A 194 15.27 7.28 15.39
CA PRO A 194 16.66 6.97 15.05
C PRO A 194 17.46 7.08 16.35
N SER A 195 18.21 6.01 16.67
CA SER A 195 19.03 6.04 17.87
C SER A 195 19.95 7.26 17.83
N TRP A 196 20.20 7.87 18.98
CA TRP A 196 21.09 9.04 19.08
C TRP A 196 22.42 8.82 18.37
N LYS A 197 22.94 7.59 18.41
CA LYS A 197 24.13 7.16 17.65
C LYS A 197 23.96 7.36 16.13
N ARG A 198 22.84 6.93 15.55
CA ARG A 198 22.56 7.06 14.12
C ARG A 198 22.33 8.52 13.71
N LEU A 199 21.70 9.33 14.55
CA LEU A 199 21.58 10.78 14.33
C LEU A 199 22.94 11.45 14.34
N HIS A 200 23.80 11.10 15.29
CA HIS A 200 25.16 11.64 15.41
C HIS A 200 26.04 11.23 14.22
N ASP A 201 25.95 9.97 13.76
CA ASP A 201 26.69 9.49 12.58
C ASP A 201 26.25 10.20 11.29
N LEU A 202 24.94 10.44 11.13
CA LEU A 202 24.40 11.19 9.99
C LEU A 202 24.84 12.66 10.02
N LEU A 203 24.79 13.31 11.18
CA LEU A 203 25.27 14.68 11.34
C LEU A 203 26.76 14.77 11.00
N ASN A 204 27.61 13.91 11.57
CA ASN A 204 29.04 13.90 11.27
C ASN A 204 29.35 13.69 9.78
N THR A 205 28.57 12.85 9.11
CA THR A 205 28.72 12.63 7.66
C THR A 205 28.35 13.88 6.88
N ALA A 206 27.25 14.54 7.24
CA ALA A 206 26.81 15.79 6.63
C ALA A 206 27.83 16.92 6.83
N THR A 207 28.39 17.09 8.03
CA THR A 207 29.39 18.12 8.32
C THR A 207 30.69 17.89 7.55
N LYS A 208 31.10 16.63 7.35
CA LYS A 208 32.25 16.28 6.49
C LYS A 208 31.99 16.63 5.03
N SER A 209 30.80 16.32 4.50
CA SER A 209 30.45 16.68 3.11
C SER A 209 30.37 18.20 2.90
N LEU A 210 29.85 18.95 3.88
CA LEU A 210 29.83 20.42 3.84
C LEU A 210 31.24 21.01 3.87
N GLY A 211 32.14 20.44 4.68
CA GLY A 211 33.55 20.84 4.68
C GLY A 211 34.24 20.62 3.33
N ALA A 212 33.97 19.50 2.67
CA ALA A 212 34.48 19.23 1.32
C ALA A 212 33.89 20.19 0.27
N ALA A 213 32.61 20.52 0.37
CA ALA A 213 31.95 21.47 -0.53
C ALA A 213 32.45 22.91 -0.36
N SER A 214 32.70 23.37 0.87
CA SER A 214 33.29 24.69 1.16
C SER A 214 34.71 24.81 0.60
N ALA A 215 35.53 23.77 0.79
CA ALA A 215 36.89 23.72 0.24
C ALA A 215 36.87 23.81 -1.31
N LEU A 216 35.93 23.11 -1.95
CA LEU A 216 35.77 23.13 -3.40
C LEU A 216 35.22 24.48 -3.92
N ALA A 217 34.27 25.10 -3.22
CA ALA A 217 33.76 26.43 -3.54
C ALA A 217 34.86 27.51 -3.43
N THR A 218 35.74 27.38 -2.44
CA THR A 218 36.91 28.25 -2.26
C THR A 218 37.92 28.07 -3.40
N GLN A 219 38.18 26.84 -3.84
CA GLN A 219 39.04 26.56 -4.99
C GLN A 219 38.50 27.13 -6.31
N LEU A 220 37.17 27.27 -6.43
CA LEU A 220 36.50 27.85 -7.60
C LEU A 220 36.32 29.37 -7.53
N ASN A 221 36.93 30.06 -6.55
CA ASN A 221 36.76 31.51 -6.30
C ASN A 221 35.29 31.95 -6.12
N ALA A 222 34.41 31.04 -5.71
CA ALA A 222 33.01 31.33 -5.44
C ALA A 222 32.81 31.73 -3.97
N SER A 223 33.39 32.89 -3.61
CA SER A 223 33.53 33.34 -2.23
C SER A 223 32.19 33.51 -1.49
N ASP A 224 31.13 33.91 -2.17
CA ASP A 224 29.80 34.04 -1.56
C ASP A 224 29.14 32.68 -1.29
N MET A 225 29.34 31.69 -2.16
CA MET A 225 28.89 30.31 -1.92
C MET A 225 29.68 29.64 -0.80
N ALA A 226 31.01 29.88 -0.72
CA ALA A 226 31.83 29.37 0.37
C ALA A 226 31.36 29.90 1.74
N LYS A 227 31.06 31.21 1.83
CA LYS A 227 30.52 31.82 3.06
C LYS A 227 29.16 31.26 3.47
N GLU A 228 28.26 31.00 2.52
CA GLU A 228 26.97 30.37 2.83
C GLU A 228 27.12 28.90 3.27
N ILE A 229 28.05 28.15 2.65
CA ILE A 229 28.34 26.77 3.08
C ILE A 229 28.94 26.75 4.49
N ASP A 230 29.83 27.69 4.82
CA ASP A 230 30.42 27.78 6.16
C ASP A 230 29.39 28.15 7.22
N LYS A 231 28.44 29.05 6.93
CA LYS A 231 27.30 29.32 7.83
C LYS A 231 26.45 28.08 8.10
N VAL A 232 26.17 27.28 7.06
CA VAL A 232 25.41 26.03 7.20
C VAL A 232 26.21 24.99 7.99
N LYS A 233 27.52 24.94 7.81
CA LYS A 233 28.43 24.08 8.58
C LYS A 233 28.46 24.46 10.06
N ASP A 234 28.50 25.75 10.39
CA ASP A 234 28.46 26.24 11.77
C ASP A 234 27.11 25.93 12.44
N GLN A 235 26.01 26.08 11.70
CA GLN A 235 24.69 25.66 12.17
C GLN A 235 24.62 24.14 12.42
N ALA A 236 25.21 23.32 11.53
CA ALA A 236 25.29 21.88 11.72
C ALA A 236 26.14 21.49 12.94
N HIS A 237 27.25 22.19 13.20
CA HIS A 237 28.05 22.01 14.41
C HIS A 237 27.30 22.40 15.68
N LEU A 238 26.53 23.49 15.66
CA LEU A 238 25.70 23.91 16.79
C LEU A 238 24.61 22.88 17.11
N VAL A 239 23.97 22.32 16.07
CA VAL A 239 22.99 21.24 16.23
C VAL A 239 23.66 19.98 16.76
N SER A 240 24.83 19.60 16.22
CA SER A 240 25.59 18.44 16.70
C SER A 240 26.01 18.58 18.17
N ALA A 241 26.39 19.79 18.61
CA ALA A 241 26.73 20.06 20.01
C ALA A 241 25.49 19.96 20.92
N LYS A 242 24.33 20.46 20.49
CA LYS A 242 23.06 20.30 21.23
C LYS A 242 22.62 18.83 21.33
N VAL A 243 22.86 18.07 20.27
CA VAL A 243 22.61 16.62 20.18
C VAL A 243 23.55 15.83 21.11
N ALA A 244 24.71 16.39 21.48
CA ALA A 244 25.67 15.75 22.39
C ALA A 244 25.42 16.01 23.89
N VAL A 245 24.54 16.96 24.27
CA VAL A 245 24.50 17.52 25.64
C VAL A 245 23.30 17.10 26.51
N GLU A 246 22.29 16.34 26.06
CA GLU A 246 21.21 15.89 26.99
C GLU A 246 20.47 14.59 26.59
N PRO A 247 19.97 13.78 27.55
CA PRO A 247 20.74 13.09 28.59
C PRO A 247 20.58 11.55 28.50
N ASP A 248 21.58 10.86 29.03
CA ASP A 248 21.51 9.45 29.40
C ASP A 248 20.37 9.26 30.42
N GLY A 249 19.54 8.24 30.23
CA GLY A 249 18.24 8.12 30.89
C GLY A 249 18.31 7.92 32.40
N LYS A 250 18.26 9.02 33.16
CA LYS A 250 17.80 9.02 34.56
C LYS A 250 16.47 9.76 34.64
N ARG A 251 15.39 8.98 34.73
CA ARG A 251 14.10 9.47 35.24
C ARG A 251 14.32 9.94 36.68
N THR A 252 14.38 11.25 36.90
CA THR A 252 13.98 11.84 38.17
C THR A 252 12.47 11.74 38.23
N VAL A 253 11.96 10.78 39.00
CA VAL A 253 10.56 10.77 39.41
C VAL A 253 10.46 11.82 40.51
N GLU A 254 9.87 12.97 40.22
CA GLU A 254 9.38 13.85 41.29
C GLU A 254 8.28 13.09 42.05
N PRO A 255 8.39 12.95 43.39
CA PRO A 255 7.30 12.39 44.16
C PRO A 255 6.14 13.38 44.18
N LEU A 256 4.93 12.86 43.91
CA LEU A 256 3.68 13.58 44.11
C LEU A 256 3.59 14.07 45.57
N PRO A 257 3.15 15.32 45.82
CA PRO A 257 2.96 15.80 47.17
C PRO A 257 1.68 15.18 47.72
N GLY A 258 1.76 14.23 48.66
CA GLY A 258 0.55 13.84 49.38
C GLY A 258 0.46 12.51 50.10
N GLU A 259 1.50 11.67 50.17
CA GLU A 259 1.42 10.45 50.99
C GLU A 259 2.53 10.43 52.05
N GLY A 260 2.13 10.78 53.27
CA GLY A 260 2.97 10.71 54.46
C GLY A 260 3.23 9.26 54.89
N PRO A 261 4.32 9.02 55.65
CA PRO A 261 4.71 7.67 56.06
C PRO A 261 3.77 7.13 57.15
N CYS A 262 3.09 6.01 56.87
CA CYS A 262 2.60 5.13 57.92
C CYS A 262 3.80 4.37 58.52
N HIS A 263 4.13 4.73 59.75
CA HIS A 263 5.07 3.99 60.60
C HIS A 263 4.39 2.73 61.19
N PRO A 264 5.19 1.72 61.63
CA PRO A 264 4.80 0.32 61.80
C PRO A 264 3.76 0.05 62.91
#